data_AF-A0A934W7N9-F1
#
_entry.id   AF-A0A934W7N9-F1
#
_cell.length_a   1.000
_cell.length_b   1.000
_cell.length_c   1.000
_cell.angle_alpha   90.00
_cell.angle_beta   90.00
_cell.angle_gamma   90.00
#
_symmetry.space_group_name_H-M   'P 1'
#
loop_
_entity.id
_entity.type
_entity.pdbx_description
1 polymer ?
#
loop_
_entity_poly.entity_id
_entity_poly.type
_entity_poly.pdbx_seq_one_letter_code
_entity_poly.pdbx_strand_id
1 'polypeptide(L)'
;MHPAKPRGGFTLIEMVMVVALIGLLLSIAVPRYFHTLDQAKAQVQQQNLATLRDAIDKYFGDRGRYPDTLDDLVKQHYLRSIPVDPLTGKPDWTVRPPEDTQKGMVYDVASAHEEPKPQ
;
A
#
# COMPACT_ATOMS: atom_id res chain seq x y z
N MET A 1 -33.27 -57.73 -22.25
CA MET A 1 -32.19 -57.00 -22.94
C MET A 1 -32.32 -55.54 -22.52
N HIS A 2 -31.43 -55.00 -21.68
CA HIS A 2 -31.54 -53.61 -21.22
C HIS A 2 -30.90 -52.66 -22.25
N PRO A 3 -31.59 -51.61 -22.71
CA PRO A 3 -31.01 -50.65 -23.63
C PRO A 3 -29.89 -49.89 -22.93
N ALA A 4 -28.69 -49.91 -23.51
CA ALA A 4 -27.57 -49.11 -23.04
C ALA A 4 -27.92 -47.62 -23.24
N LYS A 5 -27.91 -46.87 -22.14
CA LYS A 5 -28.16 -45.42 -22.16
C LYS A 5 -27.02 -44.74 -22.92
N PRO A 6 -27.28 -43.86 -23.91
CA PRO A 6 -26.22 -43.16 -24.60
C PRO A 6 -25.43 -42.31 -23.60
N ARG A 7 -24.11 -42.47 -23.61
CA ARG A 7 -23.19 -41.62 -22.85
C ARG A 7 -23.06 -40.29 -23.60
N GLY A 8 -23.54 -39.21 -23.02
CA GLY A 8 -23.35 -37.87 -23.57
C GLY A 8 -21.86 -37.49 -23.55
N GLY A 9 -21.34 -37.03 -24.68
CA GLY A 9 -19.98 -36.49 -24.81
C GLY A 9 -19.99 -34.95 -24.78
N PHE A 10 -18.92 -34.36 -24.26
CA PHE A 10 -18.68 -32.92 -24.31
C PHE A 10 -18.55 -32.44 -25.76
N THR A 11 -19.13 -31.28 -26.07
CA THR A 11 -19.01 -30.68 -27.41
C THR A 11 -17.99 -29.54 -27.42
N LEU A 12 -17.37 -29.28 -28.57
CA LEU A 12 -16.47 -28.13 -28.73
C LEU A 12 -17.19 -26.80 -28.51
N ILE A 13 -18.45 -26.70 -28.95
CA ILE A 13 -19.26 -25.50 -28.79
C ILE A 13 -19.54 -25.19 -27.30
N GLU A 14 -19.69 -26.20 -26.47
CA GLU A 14 -19.88 -26.06 -25.02
C GLU A 14 -18.63 -25.46 -24.36
N MET A 15 -17.43 -25.90 -24.74
CA MET A 15 -16.19 -25.29 -24.25
C MET A 15 -16.02 -23.85 -24.73
N VAL A 16 -16.35 -23.54 -25.99
CA VAL A 16 -16.26 -22.18 -26.53
C VAL A 16 -17.20 -21.23 -25.77
N MET A 17 -18.43 -21.67 -25.48
CA MET A 17 -19.38 -20.88 -24.69
C MET A 17 -18.86 -20.63 -23.27
N VAL A 18 -18.28 -21.64 -22.62
CA VAL A 18 -17.73 -21.52 -21.26
C VAL A 18 -16.59 -20.51 -21.21
N VAL A 19 -15.60 -20.61 -22.10
CA VAL A 19 -14.47 -19.66 -22.11
C VAL A 19 -14.91 -18.25 -22.50
N ALA A 20 -15.92 -18.11 -23.37
CA ALA A 20 -16.51 -16.83 -23.71
C ALA A 20 -17.19 -16.17 -22.49
N LEU A 21 -17.97 -16.95 -21.72
CA LEU A 21 -18.60 -16.45 -20.49
C LEU A 21 -17.57 -16.10 -19.41
N ILE A 22 -16.53 -16.93 -19.24
CA ILE A 22 -15.42 -16.62 -18.32
C ILE A 22 -14.72 -15.33 -18.73
N GLY A 23 -14.38 -15.16 -20.02
CA GLY A 23 -13.78 -13.94 -20.53
C GLY A 23 -14.64 -12.70 -20.30
N LEU A 24 -15.95 -12.81 -20.51
CA LEU A 24 -16.91 -11.74 -20.24
C LEU A 24 -16.89 -11.32 -18.77
N LEU A 25 -16.94 -12.28 -17.84
CA LEU A 25 -16.89 -12.00 -16.41
C LEU A 25 -15.55 -11.40 -15.99
N LEU A 26 -14.44 -11.94 -16.49
CA LEU A 26 -13.09 -11.45 -16.18
C LEU A 26 -12.87 -10.01 -16.65
N SER A 27 -13.48 -9.60 -17.76
CA SER A 27 -13.37 -8.23 -18.28
C SER A 27 -13.85 -7.16 -17.27
N ILE A 28 -14.80 -7.52 -16.40
CA ILE A 28 -15.33 -6.64 -15.35
C ILE A 28 -14.63 -6.91 -14.01
N ALA A 29 -14.37 -8.18 -13.69
CA ALA A 29 -13.83 -8.58 -12.39
C ALA A 29 -12.38 -8.11 -12.19
N VAL A 30 -11.54 -8.22 -13.22
CA VAL A 30 -10.10 -7.94 -13.10
C VAL A 30 -9.81 -6.45 -12.84
N PRO A 31 -10.36 -5.48 -13.62
CA PRO A 31 -10.15 -4.06 -13.32
C PRO A 31 -10.66 -3.65 -11.94
N ARG A 32 -11.81 -4.19 -11.52
CA ARG A 32 -12.40 -3.91 -10.21
C ARG A 32 -11.52 -4.42 -9.06
N TYR A 33 -10.92 -5.60 -9.23
CA TYR A 33 -9.98 -6.16 -8.27
C TYR A 33 -8.75 -5.25 -8.09
N PHE A 34 -8.11 -4.85 -9.18
CA PHE A 34 -6.96 -3.93 -9.11
C PHE A 34 -7.32 -2.58 -8.47
N HIS A 35 -8.46 -2.00 -8.84
CA HIS A 35 -8.91 -0.75 -8.22
C HIS A 35 -9.09 -0.86 -6.70
N THR A 36 -9.64 -1.99 -6.23
CA THR A 36 -9.81 -2.25 -4.79
C THR A 36 -8.45 -2.39 -4.09
N LEU A 37 -7.50 -3.07 -4.72
CA LEU A 37 -6.14 -3.19 -4.20
C LEU A 37 -5.44 -1.84 -4.10
N ASP A 38 -5.56 -0.99 -5.11
CA ASP A 38 -4.93 0.33 -5.12
C ASP A 38 -5.52 1.24 -4.04
N GLN A 39 -6.85 1.21 -3.84
CA GLN A 39 -7.50 1.89 -2.72
C GLN A 39 -7.01 1.40 -1.35
N ALA A 40 -6.89 0.08 -1.18
CA ALA A 40 -6.41 -0.50 0.07
C ALA A 40 -4.96 -0.08 0.35
N LYS A 41 -4.08 -0.08 -0.67
CA LYS A 41 -2.71 0.43 -0.55
C LYS A 41 -2.68 1.90 -0.17
N ALA A 42 -3.48 2.75 -0.82
CA ALA A 42 -3.56 4.18 -0.51
C ALA A 42 -4.04 4.44 0.93
N GLN A 43 -4.97 3.63 1.43
CA GLN A 43 -5.44 3.72 2.81
C GLN A 43 -4.35 3.33 3.82
N VAL A 44 -3.63 2.23 3.55
CA VAL A 44 -2.49 1.80 4.39
C VAL A 44 -1.37 2.84 4.36
N GLN A 45 -1.12 3.46 3.21
CA GLN A 45 -0.11 4.50 3.07
C GLN A 45 -0.43 5.71 3.96
N GLN A 46 -1.68 6.20 3.90
CA GLN A 46 -2.14 7.29 4.75
C GLN A 46 -2.01 6.94 6.24
N GLN A 47 -2.37 5.72 6.64
CA GLN A 47 -2.22 5.25 8.01
C GLN A 47 -0.74 5.19 8.45
N ASN A 48 0.15 4.72 7.58
CA ASN A 48 1.58 4.66 7.86
C ASN A 48 2.20 6.06 8.00
N LEU A 49 1.83 7.00 7.11
CA LEU A 49 2.24 8.40 7.21
C LEU A 49 1.76 9.06 8.50
N ALA A 50 0.49 8.85 8.87
CA ALA A 50 -0.04 9.36 10.14
C ALA A 50 0.72 8.79 11.35
N THR A 51 0.99 7.48 11.34
CA THR A 51 1.75 6.81 12.41
C THR A 51 3.18 7.35 12.53
N LEU A 52 3.85 7.62 11.41
CA LEU A 52 5.19 8.21 11.39
C LEU A 52 5.17 9.64 11.94
N ARG A 53 4.24 10.48 11.47
CA ARG A 53 4.08 11.87 11.93
C ARG A 53 3.80 11.94 13.43
N ASP A 54 2.88 11.11 13.92
CA ASP A 54 2.59 11.00 15.35
C ASP A 54 3.84 10.63 16.17
N ALA A 55 4.71 9.75 15.64
CA ALA A 55 5.95 9.38 16.31
C ALA A 55 6.98 10.52 16.31
N ILE A 56 7.08 11.27 15.22
CA ILE A 56 7.92 12.47 15.10
C ILE A 56 7.46 13.54 16.09
N ASP A 57 6.16 13.81 16.15
CA ASP A 57 5.57 14.81 17.05
C ASP A 57 5.76 14.44 18.52
N LYS A 58 5.60 13.16 18.87
CA LYS A 58 5.91 12.65 20.21
C LYS A 58 7.39 12.82 20.55
N TYR A 59 8.28 12.48 19.64
CA TYR A 59 9.72 12.67 19.82
C TYR A 59 10.06 14.14 20.09
N PHE A 60 9.48 15.04 19.31
CA PHE A 60 9.64 16.48 19.52
C PHE A 60 9.07 16.95 20.86
N GLY A 61 7.90 16.46 21.26
CA GLY A 61 7.28 16.77 22.55
C GLY A 61 8.14 16.38 23.75
N ASP A 62 8.83 15.23 23.67
CA ASP A 62 9.65 14.69 24.76
C ASP A 62 11.08 15.27 24.77
N ARG A 63 11.65 15.59 23.60
CA ARG A 63 13.06 16.00 23.46
C ARG A 63 13.26 17.48 23.13
N GLY A 64 12.21 18.19 22.73
CA GLY A 64 12.27 19.57 22.24
C GLY A 64 12.98 19.74 20.90
N ARG A 65 13.27 18.63 20.20
CA ARG A 65 13.97 18.59 18.90
C ARG A 65 13.42 17.43 18.09
N TYR A 66 13.29 17.59 16.78
CA TYR A 66 12.96 16.54 15.82
C TYR A 66 14.10 15.52 15.73
N PRO A 67 13.80 14.27 15.34
CA PRO A 67 14.84 13.27 15.14
C PRO A 67 15.77 13.66 13.98
N ASP A 68 17.00 13.17 14.02
CA ASP A 68 17.99 13.37 12.94
C ASP A 68 17.78 12.35 11.82
N THR A 69 17.27 11.16 12.16
CA THR A 69 16.92 10.09 11.22
C THR A 69 15.64 9.36 11.64
N LEU A 70 14.93 8.73 10.70
CA LEU A 70 13.77 7.88 11.04
C LEU A 70 14.15 6.68 11.92
N ASP A 71 15.39 6.19 11.82
CA ASP A 71 15.91 5.13 12.68
C ASP A 71 15.93 5.53 14.16
N ASP A 72 16.05 6.83 14.48
CA ASP A 72 16.04 7.29 15.87
C ASP A 72 14.69 7.05 16.54
N LEU A 73 13.59 7.10 15.78
CA LEU A 73 12.26 6.77 16.28
C LEU A 73 12.18 5.29 16.70
N VAL A 74 12.89 4.39 16.02
CA VAL A 74 12.94 2.97 16.38
C VAL A 74 13.87 2.75 17.57
N LYS A 75 15.08 3.31 17.53
CA LYS A 75 16.09 3.19 18.60
C LYS A 75 15.57 3.72 19.94
N GLN A 76 14.78 4.79 19.91
CA GLN A 76 14.22 5.44 21.08
C GLN A 76 12.79 4.94 21.41
N HIS A 77 12.35 3.84 20.78
CA HIS A 77 11.09 3.15 21.05
C HIS A 77 9.79 3.95 20.80
N TYR A 78 9.83 5.01 20.00
CA TYR A 78 8.61 5.67 19.50
C TYR A 78 7.91 4.85 18.42
N LEU A 79 8.68 4.05 17.67
CA LEU A 79 8.20 3.08 16.70
C LEU A 79 8.80 1.69 16.98
N ARG A 80 8.04 0.64 16.68
CA ARG A 80 8.57 -0.73 16.73
C ARG A 80 9.45 -1.05 15.52
N SER A 81 9.11 -0.48 14.38
CA SER A 81 9.82 -0.58 13.12
C SER A 81 9.31 0.52 12.19
N ILE A 82 10.12 0.91 11.20
CA ILE A 82 9.67 1.83 10.16
C ILE A 82 8.66 1.08 9.27
N PRO A 83 7.42 1.59 9.10
CA PRO A 83 6.45 0.98 8.22
C PRO A 83 6.91 1.02 6.76
N VAL A 84 6.51 0.03 5.98
CA VAL A 84 6.82 -0.06 4.55
C VAL A 84 5.82 0.78 3.75
N ASP A 85 6.26 1.46 2.70
CA ASP A 85 5.36 2.12 1.76
C ASP A 85 4.65 1.05 0.91
N PRO A 86 3.31 0.94 0.97
CA PRO A 86 2.56 -0.09 0.26
C PRO A 86 2.50 0.12 -1.26
N LEU A 87 2.93 1.28 -1.77
CA LEU A 87 3.03 1.53 -3.22
C LEU A 87 4.35 1.01 -3.80
N THR A 88 5.47 1.17 -3.09
CA THR A 88 6.81 0.76 -3.55
C THR A 88 7.24 -0.60 -3.01
N GLY A 89 6.63 -1.05 -1.91
CA GLY A 89 7.04 -2.24 -1.16
C GLY A 89 8.35 -2.06 -0.38
N LYS A 90 8.83 -0.81 -0.21
CA LYS A 90 10.07 -0.48 0.49
C LYS A 90 9.82 0.57 1.58
N PRO A 91 10.67 0.66 2.62
CA PRO A 91 10.55 1.70 3.66
C PRO A 91 11.23 3.01 3.21
N ASP A 92 11.02 3.45 1.97
CA ASP A 92 11.72 4.57 1.34
C ASP A 92 10.98 5.91 1.45
N TRP A 93 10.63 6.30 2.68
CA TRP A 93 9.98 7.59 2.93
C TRP A 93 10.92 8.77 2.68
N THR A 94 10.46 9.75 1.91
CA THR A 94 11.16 11.01 1.69
C THR A 94 11.00 11.89 2.92
N VAL A 95 12.13 12.22 3.56
CA VAL A 95 12.16 13.08 4.74
C VAL A 95 12.21 14.55 4.34
N ARG A 96 11.46 15.40 5.05
CA ARG A 96 11.48 16.86 4.92
C ARG A 96 12.03 17.49 6.20
N PRO A 97 13.03 18.38 6.09
CA PRO A 97 13.59 19.06 7.26
C PRO A 97 12.67 20.19 7.75
N PRO A 98 12.75 20.56 9.04
CA PRO A 98 12.10 21.74 9.59
C PRO A 98 12.72 23.04 9.02
N GLU A 99 11.95 24.13 9.03
CA GLU A 99 12.43 25.47 8.65
C GLU A 99 13.63 25.90 9.51
N ASP A 100 13.58 25.57 10.81
CA ASP A 100 14.71 25.72 11.73
C ASP A 100 15.53 24.43 11.79
N THR A 101 16.62 24.38 11.02
CA THR A 101 17.57 23.26 10.99
C THR A 101 18.26 23.00 12.33
N GLN A 102 18.21 23.94 13.29
CA GLN A 102 18.67 23.68 14.66
C GLN A 102 17.68 22.84 15.46
N LYS A 103 16.47 22.59 14.95
CA LYS A 103 15.46 21.74 15.59
C LYS A 103 15.48 20.31 15.07
N GLY A 104 16.48 19.86 14.32
CA GLY A 104 16.62 18.48 13.83
C GLY A 104 16.42 18.36 12.33
N MET A 105 16.36 17.13 11.80
CA MET A 105 16.38 16.88 10.34
C MET A 105 15.09 16.26 9.79
N VAL A 106 14.24 15.68 10.63
CA VAL A 106 13.02 14.99 10.21
C VAL A 106 11.78 15.66 10.82
N TYR A 107 11.25 16.67 10.12
CA TYR A 107 9.99 17.33 10.51
C TYR A 107 8.77 16.60 9.96
N ASP A 108 8.82 16.21 8.68
CA ASP A 108 7.72 15.54 8.01
C ASP A 108 8.25 14.41 7.10
N VAL A 109 7.36 13.49 6.76
CA VAL A 109 7.60 12.39 5.83
C VAL A 109 6.58 12.42 4.70
N ALA A 110 7.04 12.13 3.50
CA ALA A 110 6.21 11.93 2.31
C ALA A 110 6.56 10.58 1.66
N SER A 111 5.61 10.00 0.93
CA SER A 111 5.92 8.86 0.07
C SER A 111 6.90 9.28 -1.02
N ALA A 112 7.84 8.41 -1.40
CA ALA A 112 8.72 8.62 -2.55
C ALA A 112 7.96 8.86 -3.87
N HIS A 113 6.69 8.44 -3.94
CA HIS A 113 5.84 8.60 -5.12
C HIS A 113 5.05 9.91 -5.16
N GLU A 114 5.03 10.67 -4.06
CA GLU A 114 4.29 11.93 -3.98
C GLU A 114 5.20 13.10 -4.38
N GLU A 115 4.85 13.83 -5.45
CA GLU A 115 5.54 15.05 -5.85
C GLU A 115 5.59 16.05 -4.67
N PRO A 116 6.69 16.81 -4.53
CA PRO A 116 6.80 17.79 -3.46
C PRO A 116 5.71 18.85 -3.61
N LYS A 117 4.66 18.75 -2.80
CA LYS A 117 3.66 19.81 -2.67
C LYS A 117 4.37 21.13 -2.35
N PRO A 118 4.16 22.20 -3.13
CA PRO A 118 4.79 23.49 -2.87
C PRO A 118 4.37 23.99 -1.48
N GLN A 119 5.36 24.49 -0.73
CA GLN A 119 5.21 25.10 0.59
C GLN A 119 4.39 26.40 0.50
#